data_AF-A0A7T8JZ73-F1
#
_entry.id   AF-A0A7T8JZ73-F1
#
_cell.length_a   1.000
_cell.length_b   1.000
_cell.length_c   1.000
_cell.angle_alpha   90.00
_cell.angle_beta   90.00
_cell.angle_gamma   90.00
#
_symmetry.space_group_name_H-M   'P 1'
#
loop_
_entity.id
_entity.type
_entity.pdbx_description
1 polymer ?
#
loop_
_entity_poly.entity_id
_entity_poly.type
_entity_poly.pdbx_seq_one_letter_code
_entity_poly.pdbx_strand_id
1 'polypeptide(L)' 'MEEKRIRVSALLDAKMDFKKIAELIPCSLGLVSKVKKLKDEGQDLGRKPGSGGHTRRGRRSSWPTSQDTIEASPPPA' A
#
# COMPACT_ATOMS: atom_id res chain seq x y z
N MET A 1 3.76 0.54 -14.14
CA MET A 1 4.09 0.92 -12.74
C MET A 1 4.25 -0.30 -11.84
N GLU A 2 3.46 -1.36 -12.07
CA GLU A 2 3.54 -2.65 -11.35
C GLU A 2 4.93 -3.29 -11.40
N GLU A 3 5.50 -3.42 -12.61
CA GLU A 3 6.78 -4.10 -12.83
C GLU A 3 7.94 -3.48 -12.04
N LYS A 4 7.97 -2.13 -11.91
CA LYS A 4 8.97 -1.44 -11.09
C LYS A 4 8.83 -1.80 -9.61
N ARG A 5 7.61 -1.94 -9.08
CA ARG A 5 7.37 -2.30 -7.68
C ARG A 5 7.75 -3.73 -7.40
N ILE A 6 7.46 -4.64 -8.32
CA ILE A 6 7.86 -6.04 -8.24
C ILE A 6 9.39 -6.14 -8.16
N ARG A 7 10.11 -5.47 -9.07
CA ARG A 7 11.57 -5.44 -9.06
C ARG A 7 12.13 -4.83 -7.77
N VAL A 8 11.59 -3.70 -7.29
CA VAL A 8 11.98 -3.09 -6.00
C VAL A 8 11.72 -4.04 -4.83
N SER A 9 10.57 -4.73 -4.81
CA SER A 9 10.21 -5.70 -3.77
C SER A 9 11.18 -6.88 -3.71
N ALA A 10 11.59 -7.40 -4.87
CA ALA A 10 12.57 -8.48 -4.97
C ALA A 10 13.94 -8.04 -4.43
N LEU A 11 14.40 -6.84 -4.75
CA LEU A 11 15.67 -6.31 -4.23
C LEU A 11 15.61 -6.03 -2.71
N LEU A 12 14.43 -5.63 -2.19
CA LEU A 12 14.21 -5.51 -0.75
C LEU A 12 14.23 -6.87 -0.04
N ASP A 13 13.75 -7.94 -0.69
CA ASP A 13 13.85 -9.32 -0.19
C ASP A 13 15.31 -9.78 -0.11
N ALA A 14 16.11 -9.41 -1.11
CA ALA A 14 17.56 -9.62 -1.12
C ALA A 14 18.32 -8.73 -0.09
N LYS A 15 17.63 -8.02 0.80
CA LYS A 15 18.19 -7.13 1.83
C LYS A 15 19.14 -6.06 1.29
N MET A 16 18.93 -5.61 0.05
CA MET A 16 19.75 -4.55 -0.54
C MET A 16 19.48 -3.19 0.08
N ASP A 17 20.50 -2.34 0.02
CA ASP A 17 20.42 -0.94 0.42
C ASP A 17 19.48 -0.13 -0.47
N PHE A 18 18.73 0.77 0.14
CA PHE A 18 17.72 1.59 -0.54
C PHE A 18 18.34 2.47 -1.62
N LYS A 19 19.54 2.99 -1.36
CA LYS A 19 20.32 3.80 -2.32
C LYS A 19 20.67 2.96 -3.54
N LYS A 20 21.21 1.76 -3.33
CA LYS A 20 21.56 0.82 -4.42
C LYS A 20 20.34 0.40 -5.23
N ILE A 21 19.20 0.19 -4.56
CA ILE A 21 17.93 -0.14 -5.24
C ILE A 21 17.47 1.02 -6.14
N ALA A 22 17.55 2.25 -5.66
CA ALA A 22 17.17 3.44 -6.43
C ALA A 22 18.13 3.77 -7.57
N GLU A 23 19.41 3.37 -7.45
CA GLU A 23 20.40 3.45 -8.53
C GLU A 23 20.14 2.38 -9.62
N LEU A 24 19.80 1.14 -9.23
CA LEU A 24 19.52 0.05 -10.16
C LEU A 24 18.16 0.19 -10.86
N ILE A 25 17.15 0.66 -10.13
CA ILE A 25 15.81 0.91 -10.63
C ILE A 25 15.59 2.41 -10.52
N PRO A 26 15.62 3.18 -11.63
CA PRO A 26 15.45 4.62 -11.59
C PRO A 26 14.07 4.99 -11.01
N CYS A 27 14.08 5.23 -9.71
CA CYS A 27 12.93 5.54 -8.87
C CYS A 27 13.37 6.32 -7.64
N SER A 28 12.42 7.00 -7.00
CA SER A 28 12.70 7.76 -5.78
C SER A 28 12.84 6.82 -4.58
N LEU A 29 13.68 7.20 -3.62
CA LEU A 29 13.79 6.49 -2.32
C LEU A 29 12.43 6.42 -1.60
N GLY A 30 11.56 7.41 -1.82
CA GLY A 30 10.19 7.40 -1.32
C GLY A 30 9.36 6.24 -1.88
N LEU A 31 9.57 5.85 -3.15
CA LEU A 31 8.92 4.68 -3.73
C LEU A 31 9.43 3.39 -3.05
N VAL A 32 10.75 3.27 -2.84
CA VAL A 32 11.35 2.11 -2.16
C VAL A 32 10.83 1.97 -0.72
N SER A 33 10.77 3.07 0.03
CA SER A 33 10.19 3.10 1.37
C SER A 33 8.71 2.72 1.39
N LYS A 34 7.94 3.21 0.42
CA LYS A 34 6.52 2.87 0.29
C LYS A 34 6.31 1.39 -0.03
N VAL A 35 7.11 0.80 -0.92
CA VAL A 35 7.06 -0.64 -1.24
C VAL A 35 7.42 -1.48 -0.01
N LYS A 36 8.44 -1.09 0.76
CA LYS A 36 8.77 -1.79 2.02
C LYS A 36 7.61 -1.75 3.02
N LYS A 37 6.97 -0.59 3.22
CA LYS A 37 5.82 -0.47 4.12
C LYS A 37 4.65 -1.34 3.68
N LEU A 38 4.28 -1.29 2.39
CA LEU A 38 3.21 -2.14 1.86
C LEU A 38 3.49 -3.62 2.08
N LYS A 39 4.75 -4.04 1.91
CA LYS A 39 5.18 -5.43 2.11
C LYS A 39 5.13 -5.86 3.60
N ASP A 40 5.52 -4.98 4.51
CA ASP A 40 5.45 -5.20 5.96
C ASP A 40 3.99 -5.28 6.45
N GLU A 41 3.12 -4.44 5.89
CA GLU A 41 1.67 -4.44 6.15
C GLU A 41 0.93 -5.59 5.47
N GLY A 42 1.61 -6.45 4.68
CA GLY A 42 1.00 -7.53 3.90
C GLY A 42 0.03 -7.03 2.81
N GLN A 43 0.13 -5.76 2.43
CA GLN A 43 -0.71 -5.13 1.42
C GLN A 43 -0.20 -5.43 0.01
N ASP A 44 -1.14 -5.69 -0.89
CA ASP A 44 -0.84 -5.97 -2.30
C ASP A 44 -0.14 -4.78 -2.99
N LEU A 45 0.94 -5.07 -3.71
CA LEU A 45 1.77 -4.06 -4.38
C LEU A 45 1.11 -3.48 -5.65
N GLY A 46 0.12 -4.17 -6.21
CA GLY A 46 -0.63 -3.81 -7.41
C GLY A 46 -1.83 -2.91 -7.12
N ARG A 47 -2.49 -3.10 -5.96
CA ARG A 47 -3.60 -2.21 -5.55
C ARG A 47 -3.06 -0.95 -4.88
N LYS A 48 -3.40 0.22 -5.44
CA LYS A 48 -3.51 1.43 -4.62
C LYS A 48 -4.74 1.23 -3.71
N PRO A 49 -4.60 0.97 -2.39
CA PRO A 49 -5.69 1.32 -1.48
C PRO A 49 -5.94 2.82 -1.69
N GLY A 50 -7.21 3.20 -1.74
CA GLY A 50 -7.71 4.49 -2.20
C GLY A 50 -6.71 5.62 -2.04
N SER A 51 -6.43 6.31 -3.15
CA SER A 51 -5.76 7.61 -3.10
C SER A 51 -6.64 8.52 -2.27
N GLY A 52 -6.43 8.54 -0.95
CA GLY A 52 -6.87 9.59 -0.04
C GLY A 52 -6.15 10.85 -0.48
N GLY A 53 -6.69 11.48 -1.53
CA GLY A 53 -6.29 12.80 -1.97
C GLY A 53 -6.28 13.69 -0.75
N HIS A 54 -5.23 14.50 -0.65
CA HIS A 54 -4.99 15.42 0.46
C HIS A 54 -6.29 16.00 1.02
N THR A 55 -6.72 15.56 2.21
CA THR A 55 -7.67 16.35 2.97
C THR A 55 -6.87 17.53 3.50
N ARG A 56 -6.87 18.62 2.73
CA ARG A 56 -6.42 19.94 3.19
C ARG A 56 -7.17 20.19 4.50
N ARG A 57 -6.46 20.10 5.63
CA ARG A 57 -7.05 20.14 6.97
C ARG A 57 -7.60 21.53 7.23
N GLY A 58 -8.87 21.73 6.87
CA GLY A 58 -9.65 22.93 7.13
C GLY A 58 -10.95 22.53 7.80
N ARG A 59 -11.05 22.82 9.10
CA ARG A 59 -12.22 22.71 10.00
C ARG A 59 -12.77 21.31 10.33
N ARG A 60 -12.90 21.10 11.66
CA ARG A 60 -13.68 20.08 12.35
C ARG A 60 -15.02 19.78 11.67
N SER A 61 -15.32 18.50 11.44
CA SER A 61 -16.67 17.93 11.49
C SER A 61 -16.56 16.42 11.70
N SER A 62 -17.08 15.96 12.82
CA SER A 62 -17.22 14.57 13.26
C SER A 62 -18.28 13.84 12.46
N TRP A 63 -17.96 12.71 11.81
CA TRP A 63 -18.95 11.64 11.54
C TRP A 63 -18.24 10.27 11.62
N PRO A 64 -18.85 9.27 12.27
CA PRO A 64 -18.37 7.89 12.31
C PRO A 64 -18.81 7.16 11.02
N THR A 65 -18.14 6.08 10.64
CA THR A 65 -18.73 5.13 9.69
C THR A 65 -18.43 3.72 10.14
N SER A 66 -19.43 3.14 10.81
CA SER A 66 -19.56 1.72 11.12
C SER A 66 -19.74 0.89 9.84
N GLN A 67 -19.25 -0.35 9.90
CA GLN A 67 -19.69 -1.60 9.28
C GLN A 67 -20.52 -1.59 7.99
N ASP A 68 -20.16 -2.51 7.08
CA ASP A 68 -21.16 -3.39 6.48
C ASP A 68 -20.67 -4.84 6.52
N THR A 69 -21.35 -5.63 7.36
CA THR A 69 -21.37 -7.09 7.37
C THR A 69 -22.58 -7.50 6.54
N ILE A 70 -22.37 -8.16 5.40
CA ILE A 70 -23.30 -9.11 4.77
C ILE A 70 -22.40 -10.21 4.15
N GLU A 71 -22.66 -11.50 4.16
CA GLU A 71 -23.90 -12.26 4.19
C GLU A 71 -23.55 -13.66 4.73
N ALA A 72 -24.13 -14.05 5.86
CA ALA A 72 -24.13 -15.44 6.31
C ALA A 72 -25.30 -16.14 5.62
N SER A 73 -25.02 -17.18 4.83
CA SER A 73 -26.03 -18.08 4.27
C SER A 73 -26.96 -18.61 5.37
N PRO A 74 -28.28 -18.71 5.13
CA PRO A 74 -29.17 -19.40 6.05
C PRO A 74 -28.93 -20.92 6.00
N PRO A 75 -29.07 -21.66 7.12
CA PRO A 75 -29.13 -23.12 7.07
C PRO A 75 -30.51 -23.56 6.55
N PRO A 76 -30.59 -24.60 5.68
CA PRO A 76 -31.86 -25.27 5.41
C PRO A 76 -32.31 -26.14 6.60
N ALA A 77 -33.63 -26.33 6.67
CA ALA A 77 -34.41 -26.94 7.76
C ALA A 77 -34.13 -28.43 8.05
#